data_AF-A0A842WT33-F1
#
_entry.id   AF-A0A842WT33-F1
#
_cell.length_a   1.000
_cell.length_b   1.000
_cell.length_c   1.000
_cell.angle_alpha   90.00
_cell.angle_beta   90.00
_cell.angle_gamma   90.00
#
_symmetry.space_group_name_H-M   'P 1'
#
loop_
_entity.id
_entity.type
_entity.pdbx_description
1 polymer ?
#
loop_
_entity_poly.entity_id
_entity_poly.type
_entity_poly.pdbx_seq_one_letter_code
_entity_poly.pdbx_strand_id
1 'polypeptide(L)'
;MYTNLTCSQIEKLLRERKDKIDGHSIQDEPAETPLERGLKSTGLTQEKIADRVGVHSSSISRYKKHSGTGKRRPSFKTLKKLASTTGKSPEQLFPELD
;
A
#
# COMPACT_ATOMS: atom_id res chain seq x y z
N MET A 1 30.30 7.73 -21.29
CA MET A 1 31.18 7.47 -20.12
C MET A 1 30.43 6.57 -19.16
N TYR A 2 30.69 5.26 -19.20
CA TYR A 2 30.11 4.33 -18.23
C TYR A 2 31.03 4.29 -17.02
N THR A 3 30.53 4.64 -15.84
CA THR A 3 31.31 4.57 -14.60
C THR A 3 31.52 3.10 -14.25
N ASN A 4 32.75 2.63 -14.29
CA ASN A 4 33.12 1.34 -13.73
C ASN A 4 33.08 1.46 -12.21
N LEU A 5 31.93 1.12 -11.60
CA LEU A 5 31.85 0.99 -10.16
C LEU A 5 32.66 -0.23 -9.73
N THR A 6 33.43 -0.07 -8.66
CA THR A 6 34.16 -1.19 -8.06
C THR A 6 33.19 -2.10 -7.32
N CYS A 7 33.53 -3.39 -7.17
CA CYS A 7 32.68 -4.33 -6.42
C CYS A 7 32.32 -3.82 -5.02
N SER A 8 33.24 -3.11 -4.35
CA SER A 8 32.98 -2.50 -3.04
C SER A 8 31.91 -1.40 -3.09
N GLN A 9 31.89 -0.59 -4.15
CA GLN A 9 30.85 0.42 -4.35
C GLN A 9 29.49 -0.21 -4.68
N ILE A 10 29.49 -1.31 -5.44
CA ILE A 10 28.28 -2.09 -5.75
C ILE A 10 27.71 -2.70 -4.45
N GLU A 11 28.55 -3.32 -3.61
CA GLU A 11 28.11 -3.91 -2.34
C GLU A 11 27.53 -2.87 -1.37
N LYS A 12 28.15 -1.69 -1.29
CA LYS A 12 27.63 -0.57 -0.48
C LYS A 12 26.26 -0.11 -0.98
N LEU A 13 26.12 0.05 -2.29
CA LEU A 13 24.84 0.46 -2.91
C LEU A 13 23.74 -0.59 -2.70
N LEU A 14 24.10 -1.88 -2.72
CA LEU A 14 23.16 -2.98 -2.46
C LEU A 14 22.74 -3.03 -0.98
N ARG A 15 23.65 -2.75 -0.03
CA ARG A 15 23.30 -2.62 1.40
C ARG A 15 22.34 -1.46 1.66
N GLU A 16 22.65 -0.27 1.15
CA GLU A 16 21.80 0.92 1.31
C GLU A 16 20.38 0.75 0.71
N ARG A 17 20.24 -0.10 -0.32
CA ARG A 17 18.94 -0.45 -0.90
C ARG A 17 18.19 -1.52 -0.09
N LYS A 18 18.91 -2.43 0.57
CA LYS A 18 18.32 -3.51 1.37
C LYS A 18 17.60 -2.96 2.61
N ASP A 19 18.15 -1.92 3.23
CA ASP A 19 17.51 -1.21 4.36
C ASP A 19 16.16 -0.56 4.00
N LYS A 20 15.88 -0.33 2.70
CA LYS A 20 14.57 0.15 2.21
C LYS A 20 13.58 -0.96 1.88
N ILE A 21 14.05 -2.20 1.72
CA ILE A 21 13.24 -3.36 1.33
C ILE A 21 12.89 -4.22 2.57
N ASP A 22 13.74 -4.21 3.59
CA ASP A 22 13.63 -5.00 4.83
C ASP A 22 12.57 -4.45 5.82
N GLY A 23 11.44 -3.97 5.29
CA GLY A 23 10.20 -3.75 6.03
C GLY A 23 9.12 -4.80 5.74
N HIS A 24 9.44 -5.92 5.09
CA HIS A 24 8.54 -7.07 4.94
C HIS A 24 9.11 -8.25 5.73
N SER A 25 8.77 -8.26 7.02
CA SER A 25 8.85 -9.46 7.84
C SER A 25 7.92 -10.53 7.24
N ILE A 26 8.49 -11.68 6.87
CA ILE A 26 7.74 -12.92 6.67
C ILE A 26 7.27 -13.36 8.07
N GLN A 27 6.08 -12.91 8.45
CA GLN A 27 5.35 -13.40 9.63
C GLN A 27 4.04 -13.94 9.07
N ASP A 28 3.65 -15.16 9.48
CA ASP A 28 2.41 -15.85 9.06
C ASP A 28 1.31 -14.87 8.66
N GLU A 29 1.17 -14.64 7.34
CA GLU A 29 0.50 -13.43 6.85
C GLU A 29 -0.98 -13.47 7.26
N PRO A 30 -1.47 -12.52 8.07
CA PRO A 30 -2.92 -12.38 8.23
C PRO A 30 -3.49 -12.13 6.84
N ALA A 31 -4.50 -12.92 6.45
CA ALA A 31 -5.09 -12.87 5.11
C ALA A 31 -5.25 -11.42 4.64
N GLU A 32 -4.47 -11.03 3.62
CA GLU A 32 -4.42 -9.64 3.15
C GLU A 32 -5.84 -9.16 2.83
N THR A 33 -6.21 -8.01 3.41
CA THR A 33 -7.54 -7.45 3.12
C THR A 33 -7.67 -7.06 1.65
N PRO A 34 -8.89 -7.07 1.08
CA PRO A 34 -9.09 -6.69 -0.31
C PRO A 34 -8.55 -5.28 -0.63
N LEU A 35 -8.73 -4.33 0.30
CA LEU A 35 -8.15 -2.99 0.16
C LEU A 35 -6.62 -3.02 0.18
N GLU A 36 -6.00 -3.80 1.07
CA GLU A 36 -4.55 -3.89 1.16
C GLU A 36 -3.92 -4.43 -0.13
N ARG A 37 -4.48 -5.50 -0.68
CA ARG A 37 -4.07 -6.04 -1.98
C ARG A 37 -4.29 -5.01 -3.10
N GLY A 38 -5.41 -4.29 -3.04
CA GLY A 38 -5.72 -3.13 -3.89
C GLY A 38 -4.61 -2.10 -3.91
N LEU A 39 -4.21 -1.62 -2.73
CA LEU A 39 -3.22 -0.58 -2.58
C LEU A 39 -1.80 -1.08 -2.93
N LYS A 40 -1.42 -2.29 -2.53
CA LYS A 40 -0.12 -2.89 -2.88
C LYS A 40 0.09 -2.96 -4.40
N SER A 41 -0.96 -3.29 -5.16
CA SER A 41 -0.88 -3.37 -6.63
C SER A 41 -0.60 -2.03 -7.34
N THR A 42 -0.72 -0.90 -6.65
CA THR A 42 -0.42 0.43 -7.22
C THR A 42 1.06 0.80 -7.18
N GLY A 43 1.86 0.10 -6.37
CA GLY A 43 3.26 0.46 -6.11
C GLY A 43 3.46 1.79 -5.36
N LEU A 44 2.39 2.42 -4.89
CA LEU A 44 2.45 3.68 -4.13
C LEU A 44 2.66 3.42 -2.64
N THR A 45 3.37 4.33 -1.97
CA THR A 45 3.47 4.33 -0.51
C THR A 45 2.14 4.74 0.12
N GLN A 46 1.91 4.31 1.36
CA GLN A 46 0.70 4.64 2.10
C GLN A 46 0.48 6.15 2.24
N GLU A 47 1.56 6.92 2.43
CA GLU A 47 1.52 8.39 2.48
C GLU A 47 1.05 9.00 1.16
N LYS A 48 1.63 8.58 0.03
CA LYS A 48 1.22 9.07 -1.29
C LYS A 48 -0.24 8.74 -1.61
N ILE A 49 -0.72 7.57 -1.16
CA ILE A 49 -2.13 7.18 -1.29
C ILE A 49 -3.01 8.10 -0.44
N ALA A 50 -2.62 8.34 0.81
CA ALA A 50 -3.31 9.25 1.72
C ALA A 50 -3.43 10.67 1.12
N ASP A 51 -2.34 11.20 0.58
CA ASP A 51 -2.30 12.51 -0.07
C ASP A 51 -3.25 12.57 -1.29
N ARG A 52 -3.20 11.55 -2.16
CA ARG A 52 -4.05 11.48 -3.36
C ARG A 52 -5.53 11.38 -3.02
N VAL A 53 -5.85 10.63 -1.97
CA VAL A 53 -7.23 10.47 -1.49
C VAL A 53 -7.68 11.70 -0.68
N GLY A 54 -6.74 12.46 -0.12
CA GLY A 54 -6.99 13.62 0.73
C GLY A 54 -7.44 13.21 2.14
N VAL A 55 -6.80 12.19 2.70
CA VAL A 55 -7.03 11.72 4.07
C VAL A 55 -5.71 11.55 4.80
N HIS A 56 -5.73 11.55 6.13
CA HIS A 56 -4.54 11.26 6.91
C HIS A 56 -4.06 9.81 6.72
N SER A 57 -2.75 9.57 6.77
CA SER A 57 -2.13 8.24 6.63
C SER A 57 -2.71 7.20 7.61
N SER A 58 -3.01 7.62 8.85
CA SER A 58 -3.66 6.78 9.87
C SER A 58 -5.10 6.37 9.52
N SER A 59 -5.79 7.12 8.65
CA SER A 59 -7.09 6.73 8.13
C SER A 59 -6.96 5.56 7.16
N ILE A 60 -5.92 5.56 6.31
CA ILE A 60 -5.63 4.43 5.40
C ILE A 60 -5.36 3.15 6.17
N SER A 61 -4.51 3.16 7.20
CA SER A 61 -4.28 1.98 8.06
C SER A 61 -5.57 1.45 8.67
N ARG A 62 -6.44 2.34 9.15
CA ARG A 62 -7.75 1.94 9.71
C ARG A 62 -8.65 1.32 8.66
N TYR A 63 -8.70 1.87 7.44
CA TYR A 63 -9.48 1.27 6.36
C TYR A 63 -8.97 -0.12 5.99
N LYS A 64 -7.65 -0.31 5.90
CA LYS A 64 -7.04 -1.62 5.62
C LYS A 64 -7.45 -2.64 6.68
N LYS A 65 -7.35 -2.30 7.97
CA LYS A 65 -7.71 -3.20 9.08
C LYS A 65 -9.18 -3.63 9.09
N HIS A 66 -10.08 -2.83 8.51
CA HIS A 66 -11.52 -3.04 8.61
C HIS A 66 -12.21 -3.43 7.28
N SER A 67 -11.51 -3.32 6.15
CA SER A 67 -11.97 -3.84 4.85
C SER A 67 -12.23 -5.34 4.95
N GLY A 68 -13.42 -5.79 4.54
CA GLY A 68 -13.88 -7.18 4.65
C GLY A 68 -14.51 -7.54 6.00
N THR A 69 -14.45 -6.65 7.01
CA THR A 69 -15.10 -6.86 8.31
C THR A 69 -16.36 -6.03 8.50
N GLY A 70 -16.58 -5.01 7.66
CA GLY A 70 -17.71 -4.07 7.76
C GLY A 70 -17.68 -3.12 8.97
N LYS A 71 -16.78 -3.33 9.94
CA LYS A 71 -16.72 -2.56 11.21
C LYS A 71 -16.46 -1.06 11.01
N ARG A 72 -15.77 -0.69 9.94
CA ARG A 72 -15.45 0.72 9.66
C ARG A 72 -15.28 0.95 8.17
N ARG A 73 -15.99 1.96 7.68
CA ARG A 73 -16.03 2.30 6.25
C ARG A 73 -15.56 3.73 6.01
N PRO A 74 -14.82 3.99 4.92
CA PRO A 74 -14.57 5.35 4.46
C PRO A 74 -15.88 6.01 4.00
N SER A 75 -15.88 7.35 3.92
CA SER A 75 -17.00 8.06 3.29
C SER A 75 -17.08 7.71 1.80
N PHE A 76 -18.26 7.89 1.19
CA PHE A 76 -18.45 7.65 -0.24
C PHE A 76 -17.44 8.41 -1.12
N LYS A 77 -17.13 9.66 -0.77
CA LYS A 77 -16.12 10.49 -1.47
C LYS A 77 -14.73 9.83 -1.41
N THR A 78 -14.33 9.35 -0.24
CA THR A 78 -13.04 8.68 -0.02
C THR A 78 -12.98 7.32 -0.72
N LEU A 79 -14.07 6.56 -0.64
CA LEU A 79 -14.22 5.26 -1.31
C LEU A 79 -14.04 5.39 -2.82
N LYS A 80 -14.72 6.36 -3.46
CA LYS A 80 -14.58 6.63 -4.90
C LYS A 80 -13.14 6.95 -5.28
N LYS A 81 -12.44 7.75 -4.48
CA LYS A 81 -11.03 8.08 -4.72
C LYS A 81 -10.10 6.88 -4.55
N LEU A 82 -10.36 6.02 -3.57
CA LEU A 82 -9.63 4.77 -3.38
C LEU A 82 -9.81 3.84 -4.58
N ALA A 83 -11.04 3.64 -5.03
CA ALA A 83 -11.38 2.89 -6.24
C ALA A 83 -10.65 3.45 -7.49
N SER A 84 -10.71 4.76 -7.70
CA SER A 84 -9.99 5.41 -8.82
C SER A 84 -8.46 5.29 -8.71
N THR A 85 -7.91 5.21 -7.50
CA THR A 85 -6.46 5.09 -7.28
C THR A 85 -5.97 3.66 -7.53
N THR A 86 -6.77 2.65 -7.17
CA THR A 86 -6.43 1.24 -7.35
C THR A 86 -6.87 0.68 -8.70
N GLY A 87 -7.73 1.38 -9.43
CA GLY A 87 -8.35 0.88 -10.66
C GLY A 87 -9.36 -0.25 -10.41
N LYS A 88 -9.81 -0.44 -9.16
CA LYS A 88 -10.76 -1.48 -8.75
C LYS A 88 -12.10 -0.86 -8.40
N SER A 89 -13.17 -1.65 -8.46
CA SER A 89 -14.49 -1.19 -8.03
C SER A 89 -14.55 -1.06 -6.49
N PRO A 90 -15.43 -0.21 -5.93
CA PRO A 90 -15.65 -0.12 -4.50
C PRO A 90 -15.96 -1.46 -3.83
N GLU A 91 -16.75 -2.31 -4.49
CA GLU A 91 -17.19 -3.63 -4.03
C GLU A 91 -16.01 -4.60 -3.96
N GLN A 92 -15.08 -4.53 -4.92
CA GLN A 92 -13.83 -5.30 -4.88
C GLN A 92 -12.89 -4.87 -3.74
N LEU A 93 -12.98 -3.62 -3.29
CA LEU A 93 -12.17 -3.10 -2.17
C LEU A 93 -12.84 -3.30 -0.81
N PHE A 94 -14.17 -3.36 -0.79
CA PHE A 94 -15.00 -3.49 0.40
C PHE A 94 -16.17 -4.44 0.06
N PRO A 95 -15.94 -5.76 0.09
CA PRO A 95 -16.95 -6.77 -0.31
C PRO A 95 -18.22 -6.73 0.54
N GLU A 96 -18.16 -6.12 1.72
CA GLU A 96 -19.33 -5.85 2.56
C GLU A 96 -20.32 -4.81 1.97
N LEU A 97 -20.08 -4.25 0.77
CA LEU A 97 -20.93 -3.25 0.09
C LEU A 97 -22.09 -3.86 -0.70
N ASP A 98 -22.13 -5.18 -0.86
CA ASP A 98 -23.29 -5.90 -1.43
C ASP A 98 -24.50 -5.92 -0.47
#